data_AF-A0A7C2S009-F1
#
_entry.id   AF-A0A7C2S009-F1
#
_cell.length_a   1.000
_cell.length_b   1.000
_cell.length_c   1.000
_cell.angle_alpha   90.00
_cell.angle_beta   90.00
_cell.angle_gamma   90.00
#
_symmetry.space_group_name_H-M   'P 1'
#
loop_
_entity.id
_entity.type
_entity.pdbx_description
1 polymer ?
#
loop_
_entity_poly.entity_id
_entity_poly.type
_entity_poly.pdbx_seq_one_letter_code
_entity_poly.pdbx_strand_id
1 'polypeptide(L)'
;MPEQISFGEWLRKNAEKYLLEAAADEMAARYPEFCAKPYRESGLGPFFWRNIFVPIYSRIPWDIRRKIILLSSYPSGQRPHWKRFSH
;
A
#
# COMPACT_ATOMS: atom_id res chain seq x y z
N MET A 1 -14.12 19.65 -15.65
CA MET A 1 -13.92 18.42 -16.44
C MET A 1 -13.73 17.29 -15.43
N PRO A 2 -14.58 16.26 -15.36
CA PRO A 2 -14.32 15.16 -14.45
C PRO A 2 -13.05 14.44 -14.96
N GLU A 3 -11.97 14.48 -14.18
CA GLU A 3 -10.80 13.65 -14.45
C GLU A 3 -11.26 12.21 -14.53
N GLN A 4 -11.15 11.59 -15.71
CA GLN A 4 -11.32 10.15 -15.83
C GLN A 4 -10.12 9.49 -15.17
N ILE A 5 -10.22 9.27 -13.86
CA ILE A 5 -9.23 8.53 -13.10
C ILE A 5 -9.15 7.14 -13.73
N SER A 6 -7.97 6.78 -14.25
CA SER A 6 -7.76 5.45 -14.80
C SER A 6 -8.04 4.40 -13.73
N PHE A 7 -8.53 3.22 -14.11
CA PHE A 7 -8.81 2.14 -13.15
C PHE A 7 -7.58 1.84 -12.26
N GLY A 8 -6.37 1.86 -12.83
CA GLY A 8 -5.14 1.65 -12.08
C GLY A 8 -4.85 2.75 -11.06
N GLU A 9 -5.13 4.01 -11.40
CA GLU A 9 -4.95 5.13 -10.49
C GLU A 9 -6.00 5.12 -9.37
N TRP A 10 -7.25 4.77 -9.70
CA TRP A 10 -8.30 4.55 -8.71
C TRP A 10 -7.93 3.41 -7.76
N LEU A 11 -7.46 2.28 -8.28
CA LEU A 11 -7.05 1.12 -7.50
C LEU A 11 -5.89 1.49 -6.57
N ARG A 12 -4.90 2.23 -7.09
CA ARG A 12 -3.75 2.70 -6.31
C ARG A 12 -4.17 3.63 -5.18
N LYS A 13 -4.97 4.67 -5.46
CA LYS A 13 -5.42 5.64 -4.44
C LYS A 13 -6.22 4.95 -3.33
N ASN A 14 -7.10 4.01 -3.68
CA ASN A 14 -7.84 3.23 -2.68
C ASN A 14 -6.90 2.32 -1.88
N ALA A 15 -6.05 1.53 -2.55
CA ALA A 15 -5.11 0.65 -1.86
C ALA A 15 -4.19 1.41 -0.89
N GLU A 16 -3.67 2.56 -1.29
CA GLU A 16 -2.82 3.42 -0.46
C GLU A 16 -3.56 3.90 0.79
N LYS A 17 -4.79 4.41 0.65
CA LYS A 17 -5.62 4.84 1.77
C LYS A 17 -5.79 3.73 2.82
N TYR A 18 -6.23 2.54 2.41
CA TYR A 18 -6.51 1.46 3.35
C TYR A 18 -5.26 0.80 3.93
N LEU A 19 -4.13 0.80 3.20
CA LEU A 19 -2.85 0.36 3.75
C LEU A 19 -2.31 1.32 4.82
N LEU A 20 -2.47 2.63 4.62
CA LEU A 20 -2.11 3.64 5.61
C LEU A 20 -3.00 3.53 6.87
N GLU A 21 -4.31 3.33 6.71
CA GLU A 21 -5.22 3.08 7.82
C GLU A 21 -4.80 1.84 8.63
N ALA A 22 -4.44 0.75 7.95
CA ALA A 22 -3.98 -0.48 8.61
C ALA A 22 -2.64 -0.29 9.36
N ALA A 23 -1.72 0.48 8.79
CA ALA A 23 -0.46 0.81 9.46
C ALA A 23 -0.70 1.70 10.70
N ALA A 24 -1.63 2.67 10.60
CA ALA A 24 -2.04 3.49 11.73
C ALA A 24 -2.71 2.63 12.83
N ASP A 25 -3.53 1.65 12.47
CA ASP A 25 -4.12 0.68 13.41
C ASP A 25 -3.03 -0.15 14.13
N GLU A 26 -1.99 -0.60 13.41
CA GLU A 26 -0.85 -1.31 14.02
C GLU A 26 -0.07 -0.40 14.98
N MET A 27 0.16 0.86 14.61
CA MET A 27 0.81 1.84 15.49
C MET A 27 -0.02 2.13 16.73
N ALA A 28 -1.34 2.31 16.59
CA ALA A 28 -2.23 2.53 17.71
C ALA A 28 -2.31 1.31 18.64
N ALA A 29 -2.24 0.09 18.10
CA ALA A 29 -2.16 -1.13 18.90
C ALA A 29 -0.84 -1.24 19.68
N ARG A 30 0.27 -0.74 19.12
CA ARG A 30 1.59 -0.76 19.77
C ARG A 30 1.79 0.39 20.75
N TYR A 31 1.18 1.55 20.48
CA TYR A 31 1.34 2.79 21.24
C TYR A 31 -0.01 3.46 21.51
N PRO A 32 -0.88 2.85 22.34
CA PRO A 32 -2.23 3.35 22.58
C PRO A 32 -2.25 4.73 23.26
N GLU A 33 -1.22 5.04 24.05
CA GLU A 33 -1.10 6.29 24.82
C GLU A 33 -0.88 7.52 23.93
N PHE A 34 -0.31 7.34 22.74
CA PHE A 34 0.15 8.43 21.86
C PHE A 34 -0.67 8.56 20.57
N CYS A 35 -1.59 7.64 20.31
CA CYS A 35 -2.36 7.59 19.07
C CYS A 35 -3.83 7.99 19.29
N ALA A 36 -4.29 9.00 18.56
CA ALA A 36 -5.71 9.35 18.51
C ALA A 36 -6.52 8.25 17.82
N LYS A 37 -7.79 8.09 18.20
CA LYS A 37 -8.69 7.10 17.60
C LYS A 37 -8.84 7.39 16.09
N PRO A 38 -8.47 6.45 15.20
CA PRO A 38 -8.49 6.71 13.77
C PRO A 38 -9.93 6.90 13.26
N TYR A 39 -10.14 7.93 12.46
CA TYR A 39 -11.41 8.15 11.74
C TYR A 39 -11.62 7.02 10.74
N ARG A 40 -12.84 6.48 10.68
CA ARG A 40 -13.19 5.37 9.79
C ARG A 40 -14.45 5.71 9.03
N GLU A 41 -14.35 5.67 7.71
CA GLU A 41 -15.53 5.74 6.85
C GLU A 41 -16.30 4.42 6.94
N SER A 42 -17.59 4.52 7.28
CA SER A 42 -18.49 3.38 7.36
C SER A 42 -19.09 3.08 5.98
N GLY A 43 -18.84 1.88 5.44
CA GLY A 43 -19.45 1.41 4.19
C GLY A 43 -18.95 0.03 3.74
N LEU A 44 -19.62 -0.56 2.75
CA LEU A 44 -19.26 -1.88 2.18
C LEU A 44 -17.93 -1.85 1.43
N GLY A 45 -17.62 -0.76 0.72
CA GLY A 45 -16.32 -0.56 0.08
C GLY A 45 -15.16 -0.57 1.09
N PRO A 46 -15.18 0.32 2.10
CA PRO A 46 -14.20 0.31 3.19
C PRO A 46 -14.06 -1.05 3.89
N PHE A 47 -15.16 -1.77 4.07
CA PHE A 47 -15.14 -3.11 4.67
C PHE A 47 -14.38 -4.13 3.81
N PHE A 48 -14.62 -4.15 2.49
CA PHE A 48 -13.89 -5.02 1.57
C PHE A 48 -12.39 -4.74 1.61
N TRP A 49 -12.01 -3.47 1.49
CA TRP A 49 -10.59 -3.11 1.45
C TRP A 49 -9.87 -3.43 2.77
N ARG A 50 -10.48 -3.14 3.92
CA ARG A 50 -9.85 -3.38 5.22
C ARG A 50 -9.80 -4.85 5.60
N ASN A 51 -10.85 -5.64 5.30
CA ASN A 51 -10.93 -7.03 5.75
C ASN A 51 -10.47 -8.06 4.71
N ILE A 52 -10.40 -7.70 3.42
CA ILE A 52 -9.99 -8.63 2.36
C ILE A 52 -8.67 -8.17 1.76
N PHE A 53 -8.62 -6.96 1.20
CA PHE A 53 -7.43 -6.50 0.48
C PHE A 53 -6.19 -6.35 1.37
N VAL A 54 -6.32 -5.60 2.48
CA VAL A 54 -5.21 -5.35 3.42
C VAL A 54 -4.59 -6.65 3.96
N PRO A 55 -5.33 -7.62 4.51
CA PRO A 55 -4.73 -8.84 5.05
C PRO A 55 -4.13 -9.72 3.96
N ILE A 56 -4.76 -9.82 2.78
CA ILE A 56 -4.18 -10.51 1.63
C ILE A 56 -2.86 -9.85 1.25
N TYR A 57 -2.85 -8.53 1.07
CA TYR A 57 -1.65 -7.77 0.71
C TYR A 57 -0.55 -7.91 1.76
N SER A 58 -0.89 -7.84 3.05
CA SER A 58 0.04 -8.00 4.18
C SER A 58 0.66 -9.40 4.23
N ARG A 59 -0.13 -10.43 3.87
CA ARG A 59 0.36 -11.82 3.82
C ARG A 59 1.26 -12.11 2.61
N ILE A 60 1.27 -11.25 1.59
CA ILE A 60 2.17 -11.42 0.44
C ILE A 60 3.62 -11.28 0.93
N PRO A 61 4.44 -12.34 0.79
CA PRO A 61 5.85 -12.29 1.15
C PRO A 61 6.58 -11.18 0.41
N TRP A 62 7.57 -10.58 1.07
CA TRP A 62 8.37 -9.50 0.49
C TRP A 62 9.01 -9.88 -0.85
N ASP A 63 9.36 -11.15 -1.05
CA ASP A 63 9.92 -11.65 -2.32
C ASP A 63 8.96 -11.49 -3.50
N ILE A 64 7.66 -11.73 -3.27
CA ILE A 64 6.63 -11.57 -4.30
C ILE A 64 6.38 -10.08 -4.55
N ARG A 65 6.26 -9.27 -3.48
CA ARG A 65 6.14 -7.80 -3.61
C ARG A 65 7.31 -7.23 -4.41
N ARG A 66 8.53 -7.69 -4.12
CA ARG A 66 9.74 -7.25 -4.81
C ARG A 66 9.68 -7.61 -6.30
N LYS A 67 9.28 -8.84 -6.65
CA LYS A 67 9.13 -9.25 -8.06
C LYS A 67 8.07 -8.42 -8.78
N ILE A 68 6.93 -8.16 -8.16
CA ILE A 68 5.85 -7.35 -8.76
C ILE A 68 6.33 -5.90 -8.98
N ILE A 69 6.94 -5.28 -7.96
CA ILE A 69 7.47 -3.91 -8.07
C ILE A 69 8.56 -3.85 -9.16
N LEU A 70 9.45 -4.84 -9.20
CA LEU A 70 10.47 -4.94 -10.24
C LEU A 70 9.83 -5.05 -11.63
N LEU A 71 8.84 -5.91 -11.82
CA LEU A 71 8.15 -6.06 -13.12
C LEU A 71 7.40 -4.78 -13.53
N SER A 72 6.73 -4.13 -12.58
CA SER A 72 5.89 -2.96 -12.87
C SER A 72 6.70 -1.69 -13.07
N SER A 73 7.84 -1.55 -12.38
CA SER A 73 8.68 -0.34 -12.42
C SER A 73 9.88 -0.48 -13.34
N TYR A 74 10.29 -1.72 -13.67
CA TYR A 74 11.41 -2.03 -14.54
C TYR A 74 11.01 -3.14 -15.52
N PRO A 75 10.56 -2.80 -16.75
CA PRO A 75 10.17 -3.78 -17.76
C PRO A 75 11.27 -4.79 -18.10
N SER A 76 12.54 -4.43 -17.86
CA SER A 76 13.72 -5.30 -18.06
C SER A 76 14.04 -6.22 -16.88
N GLY A 77 13.27 -6.18 -15.78
CA GLY A 77 13.43 -7.06 -14.61
C GLY A 77 14.68 -6.78 -13.77
N GLN A 78 15.49 -5.77 -14.10
CA GLN A 78 16.69 -5.41 -13.36
C GLN A 78 16.55 -4.06 -12.68
N ARG A 79 16.85 -4.02 -11.38
CA ARG A 79 17.02 -2.77 -10.65
C ARG A 79 18.25 -2.05 -11.22
N PRO A 80 18.18 -0.74 -11.51
CA PRO A 80 19.37 0.04 -11.84
C PRO A 80 20.31 -0.08 -10.65
N HIS A 81 21.44 -0.76 -10.84
CA HIS A 81 22.52 -0.69 -9.87
C HIS A 81 23.06 0.73 -9.99
N TRP A 82 22.85 1.56 -8.96
CA TRP A 82 23.56 2.82 -8.91
C TRP A 82 25.03 2.43 -8.78
N LYS A 83 25.87 2.81 -9.76
CA LYS A 83 27.32 2.67 -9.63
C LYS A 83 27.71 3.37 -8.34
N ARG A 84 28.27 2.63 -7.37
CA ARG A 84 29.04 3.25 -6.29
C ARG A 84 30.08 4.10 -7.00
N PHE A 85 29.98 5.42 -6.87
CA PHE A 85 31.11 6.29 -7.14
C PHE A 85 32.15 5.94 -6.07
N SER A 86 33.13 5.11 -6.45
CA SER A 86 34.38 4.99 -5.71
C SER A 86 35.16 6.27 -5.96
N HIS A 87 35.33 7.07 -4.92
CA HIS A 87 36.24 8.19 -4.90
C HIS A 87 37.60 7.75 -4.34
#